data_AF-A0A529CF90-F1
#
_entry.id   AF-A0A529CF90-F1
#
_cell.length_a   1.000
_cell.length_b   1.000
_cell.length_c   1.000
_cell.angle_alpha   90.00
_cell.angle_beta   90.00
_cell.angle_gamma   90.00
#
_symmetry.space_group_name_H-M   'P 1'
#
loop_
_entity.id
_entity.type
_entity.pdbx_description
1 polymer ?
#
loop_
_entity_poly.entity_id
_entity_poly.type
_entity_poly.pdbx_seq_one_letter_code
_entity_poly.pdbx_strand_id
1 'polypeptide(L)'
;LDRAMGPKRRKKSSEKLRRGRRPSEGLAFVARDASGTVAGTVRLWDVVLGEGGKAALLLGPLAVDPALKNAGIGSALMRQAVTEAERLGHAAILLVGDAPYY
;
A
#
# COMPACT_ATOMS: atom_id res chain seq x y z
N LEU A 1 1.64 6.45 -9.72
CA LEU A 1 2.38 5.17 -9.56
C LEU A 1 3.57 5.06 -10.49
N ASP A 2 3.37 5.15 -11.82
CA ASP A 2 4.45 5.04 -12.82
C ASP A 2 5.58 6.06 -12.56
N ARG A 3 5.22 7.30 -12.17
CA ARG A 3 6.16 8.34 -11.72
C ARG A 3 6.98 8.00 -10.47
N ALA A 4 6.45 7.19 -9.55
CA ALA A 4 7.03 7.00 -8.21
C ALA A 4 7.79 5.66 -8.03
N MET A 5 7.36 4.60 -8.72
CA MET A 5 7.85 3.23 -8.47
C MET A 5 8.79 2.67 -9.55
N GLY A 6 9.07 3.47 -10.58
CA GLY A 6 9.94 3.10 -11.69
C GLY A 6 9.33 2.12 -12.70
N PRO A 7 10.00 1.91 -13.85
CA PRO A 7 9.44 1.20 -14.99
C PRO A 7 9.24 -0.30 -14.75
N LYS A 8 10.06 -0.91 -13.88
CA LYS A 8 9.99 -2.35 -13.57
C LYS A 8 8.88 -2.72 -12.58
N ARG A 9 8.10 -1.76 -12.05
CA ARG A 9 7.08 -2.06 -11.02
C ARG A 9 6.12 -3.18 -11.44
N ARG A 10 5.73 -3.21 -12.72
CA ARG A 10 4.76 -4.16 -13.30
C ARG A 10 5.25 -5.61 -13.28
N LYS A 11 6.57 -5.83 -13.11
CA LYS A 11 7.20 -7.15 -13.02
C LYS A 11 7.21 -7.71 -11.60
N LYS A 12 6.91 -6.91 -10.56
CA LYS A 12 6.90 -7.37 -9.17
C LYS A 12 5.82 -8.44 -8.95
N SER A 13 6.14 -9.46 -8.15
CA SER A 13 5.18 -10.51 -7.75
C SER A 13 3.93 -9.92 -7.09
N SER A 14 4.09 -8.86 -6.29
CA SER A 14 2.98 -8.13 -5.69
C SER A 14 2.02 -7.52 -6.71
N GLU A 15 2.47 -7.12 -7.92
CA GLU A 15 1.55 -6.66 -8.97
C GLU A 15 0.76 -7.81 -9.60
N LYS A 16 1.30 -9.03 -9.64
CA LYS A 16 0.56 -10.21 -10.10
C LYS A 16 -0.63 -10.52 -9.18
N LEU A 17 -0.42 -10.45 -7.86
CA LEU A 17 -1.46 -10.65 -6.84
C LEU A 17 -2.59 -9.62 -6.89
N ARG A 18 -2.37 -8.46 -7.53
CA ARG A 18 -3.31 -7.34 -7.61
C ARG A 18 -4.14 -7.32 -8.90
N ARG A 19 -3.68 -8.04 -9.93
CA ARG A 19 -4.27 -7.94 -11.28
C ARG A 19 -5.72 -8.41 -11.28
N GLY A 20 -6.62 -7.59 -11.82
CA GLY A 20 -8.04 -7.92 -11.93
C GLY A 20 -8.80 -7.89 -10.60
N ARG A 21 -8.16 -7.46 -9.51
CA ARG A 21 -8.75 -7.41 -8.17
C ARG A 21 -8.98 -5.96 -7.73
N ARG A 22 -9.87 -5.79 -6.75
CA ARG A 22 -10.01 -4.54 -6.01
C ARG A 22 -9.18 -4.61 -4.73
N PRO A 23 -8.70 -3.46 -4.22
CA PRO A 23 -8.18 -3.37 -2.86
C PRO A 23 -9.23 -3.84 -1.85
N SER A 24 -8.76 -4.25 -0.67
CA SER A 24 -9.64 -4.60 0.45
C SER A 24 -10.51 -3.39 0.82
N GLU A 25 -11.76 -3.67 1.20
CA GLU A 25 -12.77 -2.64 1.45
C GLU A 25 -12.34 -1.70 2.60
N GLY A 26 -12.50 -0.40 2.41
CA GLY A 26 -12.08 0.61 3.39
C GLY A 26 -10.55 0.83 3.49
N LEU A 27 -9.72 0.04 2.80
CA LEU A 27 -8.26 0.04 2.97
C LEU A 27 -7.51 0.57 1.74
N ALA A 28 -8.06 1.63 1.13
CA ALA A 28 -7.45 2.35 0.03
C ALA A 28 -7.41 3.84 0.34
N PHE A 29 -6.21 4.38 0.56
CA PHE A 29 -6.02 5.75 1.02
C PHE A 29 -5.23 6.59 0.00
N VAL A 30 -5.54 7.88 0.02
CA VAL A 30 -4.91 8.89 -0.82
C VAL A 30 -4.62 10.10 0.05
N ALA A 31 -3.37 10.58 -0.01
CA ALA A 31 -3.00 11.88 0.51
C ALA A 31 -3.13 12.91 -0.61
N ARG A 32 -3.75 14.05 -0.32
CA ARG A 32 -3.89 15.18 -1.24
C ARG A 32 -3.21 16.41 -0.67
N ASP A 33 -2.64 17.24 -1.54
CA ASP A 33 -2.15 18.56 -1.15
C ASP A 33 -3.29 19.59 -1.05
N ALA A 34 -2.95 20.84 -0.71
CA ALA A 34 -3.91 21.93 -0.57
C ALA A 34 -4.67 22.26 -1.88
N SER A 35 -4.10 21.91 -3.04
CA SER A 35 -4.77 22.07 -4.35
C SER A 35 -5.71 20.91 -4.67
N GLY A 36 -5.77 19.87 -3.84
CA GLY A 36 -6.52 18.65 -4.07
C GLY A 36 -5.77 17.63 -4.95
N THR A 37 -4.53 17.91 -5.36
CA THR A 37 -3.72 17.01 -6.18
C THR A 37 -3.24 15.82 -5.35
N VAL A 38 -3.21 14.64 -5.96
CA VAL A 38 -2.76 13.41 -5.28
C VAL A 38 -1.25 13.46 -5.04
N ALA A 39 -0.88 13.59 -3.77
CA ALA A 39 0.51 13.60 -3.29
C ALA A 39 1.02 12.20 -2.95
N GLY A 40 0.13 11.26 -2.59
CA GLY A 40 0.51 9.89 -2.29
C GLY A 40 -0.68 8.93 -2.15
N THR A 41 -0.40 7.64 -2.13
CA THR A 41 -1.41 6.59 -1.96
C THR A 41 -0.82 5.35 -1.30
N VAL A 42 -1.66 4.65 -0.52
CA VAL A 42 -1.42 3.29 -0.06
C VAL A 42 -2.70 2.48 -0.22
N ARG A 43 -2.57 1.20 -0.54
CA ARG A 43 -3.69 0.26 -0.68
C ARG A 43 -3.33 -1.06 -0.03
N LEU A 44 -4.31 -1.77 0.51
CA LEU A 44 -4.13 -3.11 1.07
C LEU A 44 -4.99 -4.10 0.29
N TRP A 45 -4.56 -5.36 0.25
CA TRP A 45 -5.18 -6.39 -0.57
C TRP A 45 -5.32 -7.67 0.23
N ASP A 46 -6.50 -8.29 0.20
CA ASP A 46 -6.70 -9.56 0.90
C ASP A 46 -5.80 -10.64 0.32
N VAL A 47 -5.16 -11.40 1.19
CA VAL A 47 -4.31 -12.56 0.87
C VAL A 47 -4.49 -13.65 1.92
N VAL A 48 -4.01 -14.85 1.62
CA VAL A 48 -4.00 -15.99 2.54
C VAL A 48 -2.57 -16.46 2.73
N LEU A 49 -2.18 -16.73 3.97
CA LEU A 49 -0.84 -17.17 4.36
C LEU A 49 -0.63 -18.67 4.09
N GLY A 50 -0.37 -19.03 2.84
CA GLY A 50 -0.28 -20.42 2.39
C GLY A 50 -1.65 -21.05 2.14
N GLU A 51 -1.68 -22.30 1.68
CA GLU A 51 -2.92 -23.02 1.42
C GLU A 51 -3.65 -23.33 2.72
N GLY A 52 -4.94 -22.97 2.81
CA GLY A 52 -5.74 -23.11 4.04
C GLY A 52 -5.29 -22.23 5.21
N GLY A 53 -4.37 -21.29 4.96
CA GLY A 53 -3.78 -20.45 6.00
C GLY A 53 -4.69 -19.34 6.52
N LYS A 54 -4.13 -18.51 7.40
CA LYS A 54 -4.85 -17.35 7.97
C LYS A 54 -5.00 -16.25 6.92
N ALA A 55 -6.13 -15.53 6.99
CA ALA A 55 -6.33 -14.31 6.23
C ALA A 55 -5.36 -13.22 6.70
N ALA A 56 -4.83 -12.46 5.75
CA ALA A 56 -3.92 -11.35 5.98
C ALA A 56 -4.10 -10.29 4.89
N LEU A 57 -3.39 -9.18 5.03
CA LEU A 57 -3.37 -8.11 4.04
C LEU A 57 -1.98 -8.00 3.42
N LEU A 58 -1.90 -7.70 2.12
CA LEU A 58 -0.68 -7.29 1.45
C LEU A 58 -0.66 -5.77 1.32
N LEU A 59 0.36 -5.12 1.90
CA LEU A 59 0.56 -3.68 1.77
C LEU A 59 1.09 -3.32 0.38
N GLY A 60 0.40 -2.37 -0.23
CA GLY A 60 0.90 -1.56 -1.31
C GLY A 60 0.04 -1.59 -2.59
N PRO A 61 0.42 -0.79 -3.60
CA PRO A 61 1.62 0.02 -3.61
C PRO A 61 1.49 1.18 -2.62
N LEU A 62 2.56 1.41 -1.83
CA LEU A 62 2.80 2.68 -1.16
C LEU A 62 3.61 3.54 -2.14
N ALA A 63 3.10 4.71 -2.49
CA ALA A 63 3.76 5.61 -3.41
C ALA A 63 3.49 7.06 -3.02
N VAL A 64 4.54 7.88 -3.06
CA VAL A 64 4.49 9.33 -2.86
C VAL A 64 5.02 10.00 -4.12
N ASP A 65 4.50 11.17 -4.47
CA ASP A 65 5.05 11.97 -5.56
C ASP A 65 6.56 12.19 -5.30
N PRO A 66 7.44 11.90 -6.28
CA PRO A 66 8.88 12.11 -6.14
C PRO A 66 9.29 13.51 -5.67
N ALA A 67 8.52 14.54 -6.04
CA ALA A 67 8.77 15.93 -5.62
C ALA A 67 8.54 16.17 -4.12
N LEU A 68 7.82 15.25 -3.45
CA LEU A 68 7.43 15.33 -2.04
C LEU A 68 8.07 14.20 -1.21
N LYS A 69 9.19 13.65 -1.69
CA LYS A 69 9.96 12.64 -0.93
C LYS A 69 10.44 13.24 0.40
N ASN A 70 10.53 12.38 1.41
CA ASN A 70 10.99 12.72 2.77
C ASN A 70 10.11 13.74 3.53
N ALA A 71 8.93 14.10 3.01
CA ALA A 71 7.96 14.96 3.69
C ALA A 71 7.04 14.22 4.69
N GLY A 72 7.37 12.97 5.06
CA GLY A 72 6.58 12.16 6.01
C GLY A 72 5.24 11.59 5.50
N ILE A 73 4.84 11.90 4.26
CA ILE A 73 3.56 11.46 3.66
C ILE A 73 3.44 9.93 3.63
N GLY A 74 4.51 9.24 3.23
CA GLY A 74 4.51 7.77 3.15
C GLY A 74 4.27 7.11 4.50
N SER A 75 4.96 7.59 5.55
CA SER A 75 4.79 7.10 6.91
C SER A 75 3.40 7.42 7.47
N ALA A 76 2.84 8.59 7.18
CA ALA A 76 1.49 8.95 7.59
C ALA A 76 0.43 8.03 6.94
N LEU A 77 0.54 7.78 5.64
CA LEU A 77 -0.32 6.84 4.93
C LEU A 77 -0.21 5.42 5.49
N MET A 78 1.01 4.95 5.79
CA MET A 78 1.24 3.64 6.37
C MET A 78 0.58 3.51 7.75
N ARG A 79 0.78 4.50 8.64
CA ARG A 79 0.14 4.51 9.95
C ARG A 79 -1.38 4.47 9.85
N GLN A 80 -1.97 5.31 8.99
CA GLN A 80 -3.41 5.32 8.75
C GLN A 80 -3.91 3.96 8.26
N ALA A 81 -3.19 3.32 7.34
CA ALA A 81 -3.54 2.00 6.84
C ALA A 81 -3.48 0.91 7.91
N VAL A 82 -2.45 0.91 8.76
CA VAL A 82 -2.31 -0.06 9.85
C VAL A 82 -3.42 0.13 10.88
N THR A 83 -3.66 1.36 11.33
CA THR A 83 -4.72 1.68 12.29
C THR A 83 -6.10 1.26 11.77
N GLU A 84 -6.41 1.53 10.50
CA GLU A 84 -7.70 1.14 9.94
C GLU A 84 -7.82 -0.38 9.76
N ALA A 85 -6.74 -1.06 9.36
CA ALA A 85 -6.74 -2.51 9.25
C ALA A 85 -6.97 -3.18 10.62
N GLU A 86 -6.34 -2.68 11.67
CA GLU A 86 -6.57 -3.13 13.05
C GLU A 86 -8.02 -2.88 13.48
N ARG A 87 -8.57 -1.69 13.19
CA ARG A 87 -9.97 -1.33 13.49
C ARG A 87 -10.97 -2.26 12.79
N LEU A 88 -10.66 -2.71 11.59
CA LEU A 88 -11.46 -3.66 10.81
C LEU A 88 -11.22 -5.14 11.21
N GLY A 89 -10.36 -5.40 12.19
CA GLY A 89 -10.12 -6.74 12.74
C GLY A 89 -9.11 -7.58 11.97
N HIS A 90 -8.32 -7.00 11.06
CA HIS A 90 -7.26 -7.73 10.37
C HIS A 90 -6.08 -7.98 11.32
N ALA A 91 -5.60 -9.22 11.34
CA ALA A 91 -4.56 -9.66 12.28
C ALA A 91 -3.12 -9.56 11.75
N ALA A 92 -2.93 -9.36 10.45
CA ALA A 92 -1.61 -9.35 9.84
C ALA A 92 -1.54 -8.54 8.55
N ILE A 93 -0.42 -7.83 8.36
CA ILE A 93 -0.08 -7.12 7.13
C ILE A 93 1.31 -7.58 6.66
N LEU A 94 1.38 -8.11 5.45
CA LEU A 94 2.64 -8.43 4.76
C LEU A 94 3.10 -7.23 3.96
N LEU A 95 4.39 -6.97 4.04
CA LEU A 95 5.07 -5.97 3.24
C LEU A 95 6.05 -6.67 2.28
N VAL A 96 6.05 -6.26 1.01
CA VAL A 96 7.07 -6.65 0.03
C VAL A 96 7.77 -5.37 -0.44
N GLY A 97 8.94 -5.11 0.13
CA GLY A 97 9.69 -3.88 -0.06
C GLY A 97 11.13 -4.01 0.40
N ASP A 98 11.86 -2.91 0.27
CA ASP A 98 13.23 -2.79 0.76
C ASP A 98 13.19 -2.38 2.24
N ALA A 99 13.79 -3.18 3.13
CA ALA A 99 13.70 -2.98 4.58
C ALA A 99 14.15 -1.56 5.02
N PRO A 100 15.29 -1.01 4.56
CA PRO A 100 15.69 0.37 4.83
C PRO A 100 14.67 1.47 4.50
N TYR A 101 13.69 1.20 3.64
CA TYR A 101 12.64 2.17 3.28
C TYR A 101 11.48 2.19 4.30
N TYR A 102 11.32 1.14 5.09
CA TYR A 102 10.16 0.90 5.97
C TYR A 102 10.56 0.78 7.44
#